data_AF-A0A179UNV6-F1
#
_entry.id   AF-A0A179UNV6-F1
#
_cell.length_a   1.000
_cell.length_b   1.000
_cell.length_c   1.000
_cell.angle_alpha   90.00
_cell.angle_beta   90.00
_cell.angle_gamma   90.00
#
_symmetry.space_group_name_H-M   'P 1'
#
loop_
_entity.id
_entity.type
_entity.pdbx_description
1 polymer ?
#
loop_
_entity_poly.entity_id
_entity_poly.type
_entity_poly.pdbx_seq_one_letter_code
_entity_poly.pdbx_strand_id
1 'polypeptide(L)'
;MKLLNDFVLVFQRPTPRHYPNSCKSLGKSIQAQAPGPKKLPSLANQSKPNINSKRNKEDNIRFFILISLLLFTVFALANPEPAPTPDPQLGDISEKLRGIGEILTGEFPRQVQSAIRHVDDLLDGKSTKVTKNLLMTAGPATTPALLKKVSGLLDDGSKLLAPDFVNPTKNLIKKASKLLDTVDALFKSLGL
;
A
#
# COMPACT_ATOMS: atom_id res chain seq x y z
N MET A 1 -1.10 2.87 19.26
CA MET A 1 -2.33 2.21 19.72
C MET A 1 -3.56 3.11 19.54
N LYS A 2 -3.84 3.58 18.32
CA LYS A 2 -5.04 4.37 17.99
C LYS A 2 -5.85 3.81 16.82
N LEU A 3 -5.32 2.80 16.13
CA LEU A 3 -5.98 2.16 14.98
C LEU A 3 -6.62 0.80 15.34
N LEU A 4 -6.41 0.29 16.56
CA LEU A 4 -7.03 -0.96 17.01
C LEU A 4 -8.41 -0.77 17.64
N ASN A 5 -8.75 0.43 18.12
CA ASN A 5 -10.04 0.68 18.78
C ASN A 5 -11.18 0.91 17.79
N ASP A 6 -10.89 1.37 16.56
CA ASP A 6 -11.93 1.65 15.57
C ASP A 6 -12.42 0.38 14.85
N PHE A 7 -11.62 -0.69 14.83
CA PHE A 7 -12.02 -1.96 14.19
C PHE A 7 -12.99 -2.78 15.05
N VAL A 8 -13.06 -2.53 16.36
CA VAL A 8 -13.92 -3.27 17.30
C VAL A 8 -15.37 -2.77 17.29
N LEU A 9 -15.63 -1.54 16.81
CA LEU A 9 -16.98 -0.95 16.83
C LEU A 9 -17.91 -1.37 15.69
N VAL A 10 -17.42 -2.12 14.68
CA VAL A 10 -18.25 -2.52 13.52
C VAL A 10 -18.98 -3.85 13.73
N PHE A 11 -18.58 -4.68 14.70
CA PHE A 11 -19.05 -6.08 14.78
C PHE A 11 -19.86 -6.48 16.03
N GLN A 12 -20.48 -5.54 16.75
CA GLN A 12 -21.41 -5.89 17.83
C GLN A 12 -22.84 -5.35 17.62
N ARG A 13 -23.75 -6.23 17.21
CA ARG A 13 -25.15 -6.29 17.71
C ARG A 13 -25.26 -7.58 18.55
N PRO A 14 -26.03 -7.65 19.67
CA PRO A 14 -27.50 -7.59 19.64
C PRO A 14 -28.28 -7.04 20.88
N THR A 15 -29.51 -6.53 20.59
CA THR A 15 -30.84 -6.66 21.28
C THR A 15 -31.15 -5.86 22.61
N PRO A 16 -32.39 -5.88 23.18
CA PRO A 16 -33.33 -4.73 23.16
C PRO A 16 -33.92 -4.30 24.54
N ARG A 17 -34.81 -3.28 24.51
CA ARG A 17 -35.75 -2.79 25.55
C ARG A 17 -35.20 -1.90 26.67
N HIS A 18 -35.71 -0.68 26.75
CA HIS A 18 -36.60 -0.22 27.83
C HIS A 18 -37.24 1.13 27.47
N TYR A 19 -38.55 1.27 27.60
CA TYR A 19 -39.30 2.51 27.35
C TYR A 19 -39.74 3.11 28.69
N PRO A 20 -39.34 4.35 29.03
CA PRO A 20 -39.91 5.05 30.16
C PRO A 20 -40.98 6.06 29.69
N ASN A 21 -42.20 5.71 30.05
CA ASN A 21 -43.31 6.56 30.47
C ASN A 21 -42.92 7.88 31.14
N SER A 22 -43.42 9.00 30.61
CA SER A 22 -43.65 10.22 31.39
C SER A 22 -44.84 11.01 30.83
N CYS A 23 -46.00 10.85 31.46
CA CYS A 23 -47.08 11.82 31.39
C CYS A 23 -46.82 12.90 32.44
N LYS A 24 -46.78 14.18 32.04
CA LYS A 24 -47.19 15.35 32.85
C LYS A 24 -47.02 16.67 32.08
N SER A 25 -48.15 17.24 31.66
CA SER A 25 -48.47 18.69 31.63
C SER A 25 -49.79 18.81 30.84
N LEU A 26 -50.95 18.64 31.46
CA LEU A 26 -51.70 19.61 32.28
C LEU A 26 -52.03 20.92 31.53
N GLY A 27 -53.26 20.99 31.01
CA GLY A 27 -54.10 22.18 31.22
C GLY A 27 -54.67 22.91 30.00
N LYS A 28 -56.02 22.89 29.96
CA LYS A 28 -56.97 23.79 29.26
C LYS A 28 -57.26 23.42 27.79
N SER A 29 -58.50 23.27 27.34
CA SER A 29 -59.81 23.77 27.80
C SER A 29 -60.95 22.83 27.34
N ILE A 30 -62.00 22.75 28.15
CA ILE A 30 -63.28 22.07 27.84
C ILE A 30 -64.23 23.11 27.26
N GLN A 31 -65.00 22.77 26.23
CA GLN A 31 -66.42 23.15 26.13
C GLN A 31 -67.22 22.06 25.40
N ALA A 32 -68.33 21.70 26.03
CA ALA A 32 -69.29 20.68 25.64
C ALA A 32 -70.47 21.31 24.90
N GLN A 33 -71.14 20.57 24.01
CA GLN A 33 -72.56 20.82 23.69
C GLN A 33 -73.24 19.52 23.18
N ALA A 34 -74.41 19.24 23.75
CA ALA A 34 -75.26 18.06 23.58
C ALA A 34 -76.38 18.29 22.51
N PRO A 35 -77.23 17.28 22.19
CA PRO A 35 -77.70 16.96 20.82
C PRO A 35 -79.10 17.47 20.42
N GLY A 36 -79.41 17.46 19.11
CA GLY A 36 -80.72 17.75 18.50
C GLY A 36 -80.84 17.24 17.03
N PRO A 37 -82.04 17.23 16.39
CA PRO A 37 -82.70 15.99 15.93
C PRO A 37 -82.71 15.68 14.42
N LYS A 38 -82.87 14.36 14.12
CA LYS A 38 -83.61 13.69 13.01
C LYS A 38 -83.41 14.16 11.55
N LYS A 39 -82.87 13.27 10.69
CA LYS A 39 -83.53 12.81 9.44
C LYS A 39 -82.74 11.65 8.80
N LEU A 40 -83.38 10.50 8.60
CA LEU A 40 -82.98 9.54 7.57
C LEU A 40 -83.85 9.84 6.33
N PRO A 41 -83.24 10.10 5.16
CA PRO A 41 -83.60 9.27 4.01
C PRO A 41 -82.41 8.94 3.10
N SER A 42 -82.54 7.78 2.45
CA SER A 42 -81.76 7.29 1.32
C SER A 42 -81.62 8.30 0.18
N LEU A 43 -80.47 8.33 -0.51
CA LEU A 43 -80.46 8.45 -1.97
C LEU A 43 -79.12 8.02 -2.55
N ALA A 44 -79.17 7.00 -3.39
CA ALA A 44 -78.18 6.78 -4.42
C ALA A 44 -78.00 8.06 -5.25
N ASN A 45 -76.76 8.45 -5.54
CA ASN A 45 -76.47 9.14 -6.79
C ASN A 45 -75.02 8.90 -7.23
N GLN A 46 -74.94 8.33 -8.42
CA GLN A 46 -73.76 8.06 -9.22
C GLN A 46 -73.07 9.37 -9.63
N SER A 47 -71.76 9.49 -9.38
CA SER A 47 -70.90 10.41 -10.15
C SER A 47 -70.12 9.60 -11.18
N LYS A 48 -70.49 9.86 -12.43
CA LYS A 48 -70.06 9.22 -13.68
C LYS A 48 -68.52 9.22 -13.85
N PRO A 49 -67.87 8.09 -14.16
CA PRO A 49 -66.43 8.07 -14.44
C PRO A 49 -66.13 8.73 -15.79
N ASN A 50 -65.11 9.58 -15.80
CA ASN A 50 -64.61 10.28 -16.98
C ASN A 50 -63.76 9.33 -17.86
N ILE A 51 -64.27 8.98 -19.04
CA ILE A 51 -63.79 7.86 -19.88
C ILE A 51 -62.63 8.25 -20.82
N ASN A 52 -62.20 9.52 -20.83
CA ASN A 52 -61.15 10.01 -21.74
C ASN A 52 -59.71 9.83 -21.20
N SER A 53 -59.52 9.60 -19.89
CA SER A 53 -58.19 9.32 -19.30
C SER A 53 -57.73 7.87 -19.51
N LYS A 54 -58.68 6.93 -19.63
CA LYS A 54 -58.39 5.48 -19.68
C LYS A 54 -57.88 5.02 -21.06
N ARG A 55 -58.31 5.67 -22.15
CA ARG A 55 -57.95 5.30 -23.53
C ARG A 55 -56.50 5.63 -23.86
N ASN A 56 -56.02 6.82 -23.47
CA ASN A 56 -54.62 7.22 -23.69
C ASN A 56 -53.61 6.34 -22.93
N LYS A 57 -54.01 5.74 -21.80
CA LYS A 57 -53.15 4.86 -21.01
C LYS A 57 -52.91 3.53 -21.72
N GLU A 58 -53.95 2.96 -22.30
CA GLU A 58 -53.90 1.68 -23.00
C GLU A 58 -53.16 1.82 -24.34
N ASP A 59 -53.38 2.93 -25.05
CA ASP A 59 -52.67 3.24 -26.29
C ASP A 59 -51.18 3.51 -26.03
N ASN A 60 -50.83 4.23 -24.97
CA ASN A 60 -49.43 4.45 -24.59
C ASN A 60 -48.73 3.13 -24.22
N ILE A 61 -49.38 2.25 -23.46
CA ILE A 61 -48.79 0.94 -23.11
C ILE A 61 -48.55 0.11 -24.37
N ARG A 62 -49.53 0.04 -25.28
CA ARG A 62 -49.38 -0.66 -26.56
C ARG A 62 -48.23 -0.09 -27.40
N PHE A 63 -48.08 1.23 -27.43
CA PHE A 63 -46.99 1.91 -28.13
C PHE A 63 -45.61 1.58 -27.54
N PHE A 64 -45.47 1.59 -26.20
CA PHE A 64 -44.24 1.20 -25.52
C PHE A 64 -43.86 -0.27 -25.76
N ILE A 65 -44.85 -1.17 -25.78
CA ILE A 65 -44.62 -2.59 -26.07
C ILE A 65 -44.13 -2.79 -27.51
N LEU A 66 -44.77 -2.12 -28.49
CA LEU A 66 -44.37 -2.21 -29.90
C LEU A 66 -42.97 -1.65 -30.15
N ILE A 67 -42.62 -0.52 -29.53
CA ILE A 67 -41.27 0.06 -29.61
C ILE A 67 -40.24 -0.86 -28.97
N SER A 68 -40.54 -1.43 -27.79
CA SER A 68 -39.61 -2.35 -27.11
C SER A 68 -39.38 -3.61 -27.94
N LEU A 69 -40.43 -4.16 -28.57
CA LEU A 69 -40.33 -5.32 -29.44
C LEU A 69 -39.51 -5.00 -30.71
N LEU A 70 -39.72 -3.83 -31.31
CA LEU A 70 -38.95 -3.37 -32.47
C LEU A 70 -37.47 -3.15 -32.13
N LEU A 71 -37.17 -2.56 -30.97
CA LEU A 71 -35.79 -2.38 -30.51
C LEU A 71 -35.11 -3.72 -30.21
N PHE A 72 -35.84 -4.67 -29.63
CA PHE A 72 -35.32 -6.01 -29.35
C PHE A 72 -35.02 -6.79 -30.64
N THR A 73 -35.88 -6.72 -31.65
CA THR A 73 -35.63 -7.39 -32.94
C THR A 73 -34.49 -6.76 -33.72
N VAL A 74 -34.36 -5.42 -33.71
CA VAL A 74 -33.21 -4.73 -34.31
C VAL A 74 -31.92 -5.06 -33.57
N PHE A 75 -31.94 -5.17 -32.23
CA PHE A 75 -30.79 -5.60 -31.44
C PHE A 75 -30.38 -7.04 -31.74
N ALA A 76 -31.34 -7.95 -31.94
CA ALA A 76 -31.07 -9.34 -32.32
C ALA A 76 -30.55 -9.48 -33.77
N LEU A 77 -30.98 -8.62 -34.70
CA LEU A 77 -30.48 -8.58 -36.07
C LEU A 77 -29.09 -7.93 -36.19
N ALA A 78 -28.81 -6.93 -35.36
CA ALA A 78 -27.52 -6.23 -35.35
C ALA A 78 -26.39 -7.05 -34.70
N ASN A 79 -26.73 -8.13 -33.98
CA ASN A 79 -25.75 -8.98 -33.33
C ASN A 79 -26.13 -10.47 -33.52
N PRO A 80 -25.77 -11.09 -34.67
CA PRO A 80 -26.06 -12.50 -34.89
C PRO A 80 -25.36 -13.32 -33.81
N GLU A 81 -26.14 -14.15 -33.10
CA GLU A 81 -25.63 -15.07 -32.09
C GLU A 81 -24.47 -15.90 -32.69
N PRO A 82 -23.26 -15.86 -32.12
CA PRO A 82 -22.15 -16.64 -32.63
C PRO A 82 -22.47 -18.13 -32.46
N ALA A 83 -22.34 -18.89 -33.55
CA ALA A 83 -22.55 -20.33 -33.56
C ALA A 83 -21.78 -21.02 -32.41
N PRO A 84 -22.29 -22.15 -31.86
CA PRO A 84 -21.61 -22.86 -30.78
C PRO A 84 -20.19 -23.22 -31.22
N THR A 85 -19.22 -22.58 -30.58
CA THR A 85 -17.80 -22.88 -30.77
C THR A 85 -17.43 -24.09 -29.90
N PRO A 86 -16.53 -24.98 -30.35
CA PRO A 86 -16.04 -26.08 -29.52
C PRO A 86 -15.47 -25.56 -28.19
N ASP A 87 -15.82 -26.22 -27.09
CA ASP A 87 -15.46 -25.81 -25.73
C ASP A 87 -13.95 -25.53 -25.58
N PRO A 88 -13.55 -24.46 -24.88
CA PRO A 88 -12.13 -24.18 -24.60
C PRO A 88 -11.49 -25.38 -23.90
N GLN A 89 -10.36 -25.88 -24.42
CA GLN A 89 -9.65 -27.02 -23.86
C GLN A 89 -9.10 -26.69 -22.46
N LEU A 90 -9.89 -27.00 -21.44
CA LEU A 90 -9.59 -26.81 -20.01
C LEU A 90 -8.41 -27.69 -19.52
N GLY A 91 -7.95 -28.63 -20.36
CA GLY A 91 -6.90 -29.60 -20.05
C GLY A 91 -5.53 -28.95 -19.79
N ASP A 92 -5.08 -28.07 -20.69
CA ASP A 92 -3.74 -27.47 -20.61
C ASP A 92 -3.56 -26.58 -19.36
N ILE A 93 -4.64 -25.91 -18.96
CA ILE A 93 -4.65 -25.03 -17.78
C ILE A 93 -4.55 -25.86 -16.50
N SER A 94 -5.21 -27.01 -16.46
CA SER A 94 -5.21 -27.91 -15.30
C SER A 94 -3.82 -28.54 -15.07
N GLU A 95 -3.13 -28.90 -16.16
CA GLU A 95 -1.80 -29.49 -16.08
C GLU A 95 -0.74 -28.47 -15.65
N LYS A 96 -0.83 -27.24 -16.16
CA LYS A 96 0.04 -26.14 -15.76
C LYS A 96 -0.18 -25.72 -14.31
N LEU A 97 -1.42 -25.70 -13.84
CA LEU A 97 -1.76 -25.43 -12.43
C LEU A 97 -1.27 -26.54 -11.50
N ARG A 98 -1.32 -27.80 -11.93
CA ARG A 98 -0.79 -28.95 -11.17
C ARG A 98 0.73 -28.82 -10.98
N GLY A 99 1.47 -28.48 -12.03
CA GLY A 99 2.92 -28.25 -11.93
C GLY A 99 3.29 -27.11 -10.97
N ILE A 100 2.51 -26.02 -10.95
CA ILE A 100 2.71 -24.92 -9.99
C ILE A 100 2.35 -25.38 -8.56
N GLY A 101 1.31 -26.21 -8.40
CA GLY A 101 0.94 -26.81 -7.12
C GLY A 101 2.03 -27.70 -6.52
N GLU A 102 2.73 -28.48 -7.34
CA GLU A 102 3.86 -29.30 -6.90
C GLU A 102 5.07 -28.45 -6.51
N ILE A 103 5.35 -27.35 -7.20
CA ILE A 103 6.40 -26.40 -6.81
C ILE A 103 6.07 -25.71 -5.49
N LEU A 104 4.80 -25.34 -5.29
CA LEU A 104 4.32 -24.70 -4.06
C LEU A 104 4.12 -25.66 -2.89
N THR A 105 4.12 -26.97 -3.12
CA THR A 105 3.98 -28.00 -2.07
C THR A 105 5.28 -28.77 -1.83
N GLY A 106 6.23 -28.68 -2.76
CA GLY A 106 7.50 -29.41 -2.75
C GLY A 106 8.62 -28.71 -1.96
N GLU A 107 9.85 -28.87 -2.43
CA GLU A 107 11.05 -28.46 -1.70
C GLU A 107 11.29 -26.94 -1.71
N PHE A 108 10.75 -26.22 -2.69
CA PHE A 108 10.91 -24.77 -2.83
C PHE A 108 10.39 -23.96 -1.62
N PRO A 109 9.12 -24.10 -1.16
CA PRO A 109 8.65 -23.39 0.03
C PRO A 109 9.43 -23.75 1.30
N ARG A 110 9.93 -24.99 1.41
CA ARG A 110 10.77 -25.42 2.54
C ARG A 110 12.13 -24.74 2.54
N GLN A 111 12.74 -24.61 1.36
CA GLN A 111 14.00 -23.88 1.19
C GLN A 111 13.81 -22.39 1.48
N VAL A 112 12.72 -21.78 1.00
CA VAL A 112 12.38 -20.38 1.31
C VAL A 112 12.14 -20.21 2.80
N GLN A 113 11.38 -21.09 3.46
CA GLN A 113 11.16 -21.06 4.90
C GLN A 113 12.48 -21.22 5.67
N SER A 114 13.38 -22.11 5.22
CA SER A 114 14.69 -22.27 5.85
C SER A 114 15.56 -21.03 5.68
N ALA A 115 15.60 -20.43 4.49
CA ALA A 115 16.32 -19.18 4.24
C ALA A 115 15.77 -18.03 5.10
N ILE A 116 14.44 -17.92 5.22
CA ILE A 116 13.79 -16.93 6.09
C ILE A 116 14.18 -17.14 7.56
N ARG A 117 14.17 -18.38 8.06
CA ARG A 117 14.62 -18.68 9.43
C ARG A 117 16.08 -18.35 9.65
N HIS A 118 16.96 -18.66 8.69
CA HIS A 118 18.38 -18.29 8.79
C HIS A 118 18.57 -16.77 8.80
N VAL A 119 17.81 -16.04 7.99
CA VAL A 119 17.82 -14.56 8.01
C VAL A 119 17.26 -14.02 9.32
N ASP A 120 16.24 -14.65 9.89
CA ASP A 120 15.66 -14.27 11.18
C ASP A 120 16.64 -14.53 12.34
N ASP A 121 17.35 -15.67 12.33
CA ASP A 121 18.44 -15.98 13.26
C ASP A 121 19.62 -15.00 13.10
N LEU A 122 19.93 -14.59 11.86
CA LEU A 122 20.95 -13.57 11.58
C LEU A 122 20.53 -12.17 12.00
N LEU A 123 19.23 -11.84 11.92
CA LEU A 123 18.66 -10.55 12.32
C LEU A 123 18.17 -10.55 13.78
N ASP A 124 18.32 -11.67 14.48
CA ASP A 124 17.93 -11.84 15.88
C ASP A 124 18.42 -10.67 16.74
N GLY A 125 17.71 -10.45 17.84
CA GLY A 125 17.98 -9.41 18.82
C GLY A 125 19.44 -9.35 19.25
N LYS A 126 20.20 -10.46 19.20
CA LYS A 126 21.65 -10.46 19.43
C LYS A 126 22.43 -9.74 18.34
N SER A 127 22.26 -10.08 17.07
CA SER A 127 22.93 -9.41 15.94
C SER A 127 22.48 -7.97 15.78
N THR A 128 21.19 -7.69 15.98
CA THR A 128 20.65 -6.34 15.99
C THR A 128 21.21 -5.51 17.16
N LYS A 129 21.39 -6.12 18.34
CA LYS A 129 22.03 -5.46 19.50
C LYS A 129 23.52 -5.26 19.29
N VAL A 130 24.24 -6.22 18.72
CA VAL A 130 25.66 -6.07 18.37
C VAL A 130 25.84 -4.96 17.34
N THR A 131 25.02 -4.93 16.29
CA THR A 131 25.03 -3.88 15.26
C THR A 131 24.69 -2.51 15.85
N LYS A 132 23.67 -2.42 16.70
CA LYS A 132 23.30 -1.19 17.41
C LYS A 132 24.40 -0.73 18.36
N ASN A 133 25.02 -1.65 19.10
CA ASN A 133 26.09 -1.34 20.04
C ASN A 133 27.37 -0.92 19.31
N LEU A 134 27.70 -1.59 18.20
CA LEU A 134 28.78 -1.18 17.30
C LEU A 134 28.49 0.19 16.70
N LEU A 135 27.27 0.46 16.25
CA LEU A 135 26.90 1.76 15.72
C LEU A 135 26.90 2.86 16.80
N MET A 136 26.52 2.54 18.04
CA MET A 136 26.61 3.50 19.15
C MET A 136 28.04 3.73 19.65
N THR A 137 28.90 2.71 19.60
CA THR A 137 30.28 2.79 20.09
C THR A 137 31.23 3.31 19.03
N ALA A 138 31.13 2.77 17.81
CA ALA A 138 31.94 3.18 16.67
C ALA A 138 31.33 4.37 15.92
N GLY A 139 30.01 4.58 15.90
CA GLY A 139 29.39 5.71 15.19
C GLY A 139 29.94 7.09 15.57
N PRO A 140 30.18 7.40 16.86
CA PRO A 140 30.87 8.64 17.26
C PRO A 140 32.30 8.74 16.73
N ALA A 141 33.01 7.61 16.65
CA ALA A 141 34.37 7.50 16.12
C ALA A 141 34.42 7.50 14.57
N THR A 142 33.32 7.12 13.92
CA THR A 142 33.12 7.18 12.46
C THR A 142 32.34 8.44 12.09
N THR A 143 32.70 9.58 12.70
CA THR A 143 32.08 10.86 12.33
C THR A 143 32.53 11.29 10.93
N PRO A 144 31.65 11.90 10.12
CA PRO A 144 32.03 12.43 8.80
C PRO A 144 33.23 13.38 8.84
N ALA A 145 33.38 14.11 9.95
CA ALA A 145 34.53 14.98 10.19
C ALA A 145 35.86 14.21 10.32
N LEU A 146 35.86 13.07 11.02
CA LEU A 146 37.04 12.21 11.15
C LEU A 146 37.39 11.54 9.82
N LEU A 147 36.40 11.03 9.08
CA LEU A 147 36.62 10.48 7.74
C LEU A 147 37.16 11.54 6.77
N LYS A 148 36.64 12.77 6.81
CA LYS A 148 37.16 13.88 6.00
C LYS A 148 38.59 14.25 6.39
N LYS A 149 38.93 14.24 7.68
CA LYS A 149 40.29 14.53 8.16
C LYS A 149 41.27 13.41 7.79
N VAL A 150 40.87 12.15 7.88
CA VAL A 150 41.68 11.00 7.45
C VAL A 150 41.86 11.00 5.92
N SER A 151 40.80 11.29 5.16
CA SER A 151 40.90 11.43 3.70
C SER A 151 41.82 12.57 3.31
N GLY A 152 41.72 13.74 3.98
CA GLY A 152 42.63 14.86 3.75
C GLY A 152 44.08 14.50 4.09
N LEU A 153 44.31 13.79 5.20
CA LEU A 153 45.65 13.33 5.58
C LEU A 153 46.21 12.31 4.57
N LEU A 154 45.36 11.44 4.02
CA LEU A 154 45.74 10.49 2.98
C LEU A 154 46.04 11.18 1.66
N ASP A 155 45.28 12.19 1.28
CA ASP A 155 45.54 13.01 0.08
C ASP A 155 46.84 13.78 0.22
N ASP A 156 47.09 14.41 1.37
CA ASP A 156 48.33 15.15 1.62
C ASP A 156 49.52 14.19 1.73
N GLY A 157 49.36 13.03 2.36
CA GLY A 157 50.36 11.95 2.36
C GLY A 157 50.66 11.46 0.94
N SER A 158 49.65 11.32 0.09
CA SER A 158 49.81 10.92 -1.31
C SER A 158 50.58 11.98 -2.11
N LYS A 159 50.34 13.27 -1.87
CA LYS A 159 51.13 14.37 -2.47
C LYS A 159 52.58 14.37 -2.01
N LEU A 160 52.85 14.08 -0.74
CA LEU A 160 54.22 13.95 -0.23
C LEU A 160 54.94 12.73 -0.79
N LEU A 161 54.22 11.67 -1.15
CA LEU A 161 54.77 10.49 -1.81
C LEU A 161 54.78 10.60 -3.34
N ALA A 162 54.26 11.70 -3.90
CA ALA A 162 54.22 11.92 -5.33
C ALA A 162 55.64 12.07 -5.90
N PRO A 163 55.87 11.68 -7.16
CA PRO A 163 57.17 11.78 -7.82
C PRO A 163 57.78 13.19 -7.74
N ASP A 164 56.95 14.22 -7.79
CA ASP A 164 57.37 15.63 -7.76
C ASP A 164 58.02 16.04 -6.43
N PHE A 165 57.68 15.38 -5.32
CA PHE A 165 58.35 15.60 -4.03
C PHE A 165 59.46 14.57 -3.77
N VAL A 166 59.19 13.30 -4.10
CA VAL A 166 60.11 12.19 -3.80
C VAL A 166 61.36 12.23 -4.68
N ASN A 167 61.26 12.54 -5.97
CA ASN A 167 62.41 12.52 -6.87
C ASN A 167 63.42 13.62 -6.56
N PRO A 168 63.02 14.90 -6.34
CA PRO A 168 63.96 15.93 -5.91
C PRO A 168 64.61 15.62 -4.58
N THR A 169 63.85 15.08 -3.61
CA THR A 169 64.37 14.69 -2.29
C THR A 169 65.40 13.57 -2.41
N LYS A 170 65.12 12.51 -3.19
CA LYS A 170 66.09 11.45 -3.48
C LYS A 170 67.36 11.98 -4.16
N ASN A 171 67.21 12.92 -5.09
CA ASN A 171 68.34 13.54 -5.76
C ASN A 171 69.20 14.39 -4.80
N LEU A 172 68.55 15.15 -3.91
CA LEU A 172 69.23 15.91 -2.86
C LEU A 172 70.03 14.98 -1.93
N ILE A 173 69.41 13.90 -1.45
CA ILE A 173 70.07 12.88 -0.62
C ILE A 173 71.27 12.28 -1.34
N LYS A 174 71.14 11.97 -2.65
CA LYS A 174 72.24 11.44 -3.45
C LYS A 174 73.41 12.43 -3.58
N LYS A 175 73.12 13.72 -3.78
CA LYS A 175 74.14 14.77 -3.83
C LYS A 175 74.82 14.98 -2.49
N ALA A 176 74.04 15.00 -1.40
CA ALA A 176 74.57 15.08 -0.05
C ALA A 176 75.48 13.89 0.27
N SER A 177 75.10 12.67 -0.12
CA SER A 177 75.92 11.46 0.05
C SER A 177 77.27 11.60 -0.66
N LYS A 178 77.28 12.04 -1.92
CA LYS A 178 78.53 12.29 -2.66
C LYS A 178 79.42 13.34 -2.01
N LEU A 179 78.83 14.38 -1.43
CA LEU A 179 79.57 15.40 -0.71
C LEU A 179 80.26 14.80 0.52
N LEU A 180 79.55 13.96 1.28
CA LEU A 180 80.11 13.26 2.43
C LEU A 180 81.26 12.32 2.03
N ASP A 181 81.11 11.56 0.93
CA ASP A 181 82.18 10.69 0.41
C ASP A 181 83.42 11.50 0.02
N THR A 182 83.23 12.68 -0.58
CA THR A 182 84.34 13.57 -0.97
C THR A 182 85.05 14.11 0.26
N VAL A 183 84.29 14.51 1.29
CA VAL A 183 84.84 15.00 2.55
C VAL A 183 85.61 13.89 3.28
N ASP A 184 85.10 12.67 3.31
CA ASP A 184 85.79 11.50 3.88
C ASP A 184 87.10 11.18 3.13
N ALA A 185 87.07 11.20 1.79
CA ALA A 185 88.25 11.02 0.97
C ALA A 185 89.31 12.12 1.21
N LEU A 186 88.87 13.36 1.42
CA LEU A 186 89.77 14.47 1.77
C LEU A 186 90.43 14.25 3.14
N PHE A 187 89.67 13.85 4.17
CA PHE A 187 90.24 13.54 5.48
C PHE A 187 91.27 12.41 5.41
N LYS A 188 90.96 11.33 4.68
CA LYS A 188 91.90 10.23 4.42
C LYS A 188 93.17 10.69 3.69
N SER A 189 93.03 11.57 2.70
CA SER A 189 94.18 12.13 1.96
C SER A 189 95.02 13.10 2.78
N LEU A 190 94.45 13.70 3.82
CA LEU A 190 95.13 14.58 4.78
C LEU A 190 95.76 13.80 5.94
N GLY A 191 95.52 12.49 6.03
CA GLY A 191 96.06 11.64 7.10
C GLY A 191 95.45 11.88 8.47
N LEU A 192 94.23 12.46 8.53
CA LEU A 192 93.40 12.51 9.73
C LEU A 192 92.58 11.23 9.92
#